data_AF-A0AAW6SNF4-F1
#
_entry.id   AF-A0AAW6SNF4-F1
#
_cell.length_a   1.000
_cell.length_b   1.000
_cell.length_c   1.000
_cell.angle_alpha   90.00
_cell.angle_beta   90.00
_cell.angle_gamma   90.00
#
_symmetry.space_group_name_H-M   'P 1'
#
loop_
_entity.id
_entity.type
_entity.pdbx_description
1 polymer ?
#
loop_
_entity_poly.entity_id
_entity_poly.type
_entity_poly.pdbx_seq_one_letter_code
_entity_poly.pdbx_strand_id
1 'polypeptide(L)' 'MRLKDIEINPSTMRLEVDIMELQGSFAIVVCDGKAKVTPLPEYGETKIVTHQGKIKRVKWDEGEEF' A
#
# COMPACT_ATOMS: atom_id res chain seq x y z
N MET A 1 -6.12 8.57 -4.14
CA MET A 1 -4.62 8.45 -4.19
C MET A 1 -4.22 7.23 -5.03
N ARG A 2 -2.95 7.03 -5.42
CA ARG A 2 -2.52 5.87 -6.24
C ARG A 2 -1.60 4.95 -5.45
N LEU A 3 -1.77 3.65 -5.68
CA LEU A 3 -0.90 2.59 -5.19
C LEU A 3 0.49 2.71 -5.85
N LYS A 4 1.57 2.74 -5.05
CA LYS A 4 2.95 2.81 -5.54
C LYS A 4 3.67 1.50 -5.29
N ASP A 5 4.50 1.06 -6.22
CA ASP A 5 5.40 -0.08 -6.01
C ASP A 5 6.54 0.31 -5.09
N ILE A 6 6.94 -0.61 -4.18
CA ILE A 6 8.19 -0.52 -3.43
C ILE A 6 9.08 -1.67 -3.89
N GLU A 7 10.33 -1.34 -4.20
CA GLU A 7 11.30 -2.33 -4.63
C GLU A 7 11.75 -3.19 -3.44
N ILE A 8 11.78 -4.50 -3.65
CA ILE A 8 12.41 -5.45 -2.73
C ILE A 8 13.80 -5.72 -3.28
N ASN A 9 14.82 -5.59 -2.43
CA ASN A 9 16.19 -5.85 -2.85
C ASN A 9 16.31 -7.33 -3.28
N PRO A 10 16.62 -7.63 -4.56
CA PRO A 10 16.60 -9.00 -5.06
C PRO A 10 17.76 -9.85 -4.53
N SER A 11 18.83 -9.23 -4.04
CA SER A 11 20.00 -9.91 -3.51
C SER A 11 19.83 -10.32 -2.05
N THR A 12 19.07 -9.54 -1.26
CA THR A 12 18.85 -9.80 0.17
C THR A 12 17.44 -10.28 0.49
N MET A 13 16.50 -10.15 -0.47
CA MET A 13 15.07 -10.37 -0.31
C MET A 13 14.46 -9.53 0.82
N ARG A 14 15.08 -8.40 1.14
CA ARG A 14 14.60 -7.46 2.17
C ARG A 14 13.83 -6.32 1.53
N LEU A 15 12.77 -5.93 2.21
CA LEU A 15 12.07 -4.68 1.97
C LEU A 15 12.58 -3.68 3.01
N GLU A 16 13.28 -2.65 2.55
CA GLU A 16 13.73 -1.54 3.39
C GLU A 16 12.88 -0.32 3.05
N VAL A 17 12.37 0.34 4.09
CA VAL A 17 11.45 1.47 3.95
C VAL A 17 11.97 2.57 4.86
N ASP A 18 12.28 3.73 4.26
CA ASP A 18 12.49 4.93 5.05
C ASP A 18 11.13 5.48 5.50
N ILE A 19 10.79 5.22 6.76
CA ILE A 19 9.52 5.65 7.35
C ILE A 19 9.43 7.17 7.51
N MET A 20 10.56 7.90 7.46
CA MET A 20 10.57 9.36 7.57
C MET A 20 10.25 10.03 6.22
N GLU A 21 10.49 9.35 5.09
CA GLU A 21 10.11 9.83 3.76
C GLU A 21 8.63 9.61 3.44
N LEU A 22 7.98 8.63 4.09
CA LEU A 22 6.56 8.37 3.93
C LEU A 22 5.74 9.27 4.86
N GLN A 23 5.11 10.28 4.26
CA GLN A 23 4.25 11.21 4.99
C GLN A 23 2.87 10.61 5.30
N GLY A 24 2.37 10.88 6.51
CA GLY A 24 1.02 10.50 6.96
C GLY A 24 0.85 9.00 7.26
N SER A 25 -0.41 8.58 7.43
CA SER A 25 -0.74 7.17 7.63
C SER A 25 -0.67 6.40 6.30
N PHE A 26 -0.02 5.25 6.30
CA PHE A 26 0.11 4.39 5.11
C PHE A 26 0.06 2.91 5.47
N ALA A 27 -0.25 2.09 4.47
CA ALA A 27 -0.18 0.64 4.53
C ALA A 27 0.76 0.12 3.45
N ILE A 28 1.56 -0.89 3.81
CA ILE A 28 2.39 -1.64 2.88
C ILE A 28 1.84 -3.04 2.77
N VAL A 29 1.61 -3.50 1.54
CA VAL A 29 1.06 -4.82 1.23
C VAL A 29 2.09 -5.59 0.44
N VAL A 30 2.48 -6.76 0.94
CA VAL A 30 3.44 -7.65 0.28
C VAL A 30 2.72 -8.89 -0.23
N CYS A 31 2.91 -9.19 -1.51
CA CYS A 31 2.26 -10.29 -2.24
C CYS A 31 3.24 -10.86 -3.26
N ASP A 32 3.53 -12.16 -3.21
CA ASP A 32 4.41 -12.88 -4.15
C ASP A 32 5.74 -12.15 -4.44
N GLY A 33 6.43 -11.69 -3.40
CA GLY A 33 7.71 -10.99 -3.55
C GLY A 33 7.60 -9.60 -4.19
N LYS A 34 6.41 -9.01 -4.22
CA LYS A 34 6.17 -7.62 -4.61
C LYS A 34 5.56 -6.86 -3.44
N ALA A 35 6.06 -5.66 -3.18
CA ALA A 35 5.52 -4.77 -2.17
C ALA A 35 4.86 -3.56 -2.84
N LYS A 36 3.73 -3.13 -2.29
CA LYS A 36 3.06 -1.90 -2.70
C LYS A 36 2.71 -1.07 -1.47
N VAL A 37 2.90 0.24 -1.56
CA VAL A 37 2.48 1.22 -0.55
C VAL A 37 1.24 1.95 -1.01
N THR A 38 0.30 2.14 -0.09
CA THR A 38 -0.85 3.02 -0.25
C THR A 38 -0.95 3.95 0.94
N PRO A 39 -1.23 5.24 0.74
CA PRO A 39 -1.69 6.08 1.84
C PRO A 39 -3.04 5.58 2.35
N LEU A 40 -3.28 5.81 3.64
CA LEU A 40 -4.56 5.63 4.31
C LEU A 40 -5.23 7.00 4.44
N PRO A 41 -6.54 7.11 4.18
CA PRO A 41 -7.24 8.37 4.35
C PRO A 41 -7.31 8.73 5.84
N GLU A 42 -7.45 10.01 6.15
CA GLU A 42 -7.61 10.49 7.53
C GLU A 42 -8.93 9.98 8.14
N TYR A 43 -9.98 9.91 7.32
CA TYR A 43 -11.29 9.35 7.65
C TYR A 43 -11.73 8.34 6.59
N GLY A 44 -12.50 7.32 6.99
CA GLY A 44 -13.04 6.32 6.07
C GLY A 44 -12.24 5.00 6.00
N GLU A 45 -12.36 4.30 4.88
CA GLU A 45 -11.86 2.93 4.70
C GLU A 45 -10.92 2.80 3.51
N THR A 46 -9.88 1.97 3.66
CA THR A 46 -9.06 1.48 2.54
C THR A 46 -9.33 -0.01 2.32
N LYS A 47 -9.86 -0.37 1.15
CA LYS A 47 -10.15 -1.76 0.76
C LYS A 47 -9.11 -2.26 -0.24
N ILE A 48 -8.24 -3.17 0.19
CA ILE A 48 -7.28 -3.86 -0.67
C ILE A 48 -7.95 -5.11 -1.23
N VAL A 49 -8.13 -5.16 -2.56
CA VAL A 49 -8.75 -6.28 -3.25
C VAL A 49 -7.68 -7.12 -3.92
N THR A 50 -7.54 -8.37 -3.49
CA THR A 50 -6.61 -9.35 -4.07
C THR A 50 -7.32 -10.31 -5.02
N HIS A 51 -6.58 -10.86 -5.97
CA HIS A 51 -7.05 -11.91 -6.88
C HIS A 51 -5.84 -12.75 -7.31
N GLN A 52 -5.88 -14.07 -7.05
CA GLN A 52 -4.80 -15.00 -7.37
C GLN A 52 -3.42 -14.57 -6.82
N GLY A 53 -3.36 -14.31 -5.51
CA GLY A 53 -2.11 -13.92 -4.84
C GLY A 53 -1.61 -12.51 -5.14
N LYS A 54 -2.24 -11.77 -6.07
CA LYS A 54 -1.82 -10.42 -6.48
C LYS A 54 -2.81 -9.36 -6.03
N ILE A 55 -2.30 -8.16 -5.78
CA ILE A 55 -3.14 -6.98 -5.58
C ILE A 55 -3.78 -6.60 -6.91
N LYS A 56 -5.11 -6.67 -6.99
CA LYS A 56 -5.88 -6.31 -8.19
C LYS A 56 -6.21 -4.83 -8.23
N ARG A 57 -6.64 -4.27 -7.10
CA ARG A 57 -6.94 -2.84 -6.92
C ARG A 57 -6.98 -2.46 -5.45
N VAL A 58 -6.75 -1.19 -5.17
CA VAL A 58 -7.06 -0.57 -3.87
C VAL A 58 -8.20 0.41 -4.10
N LYS A 59 -9.19 0.40 -3.20
CA LYS A 59 -10.27 1.37 -3.15
C LYS A 59 -10.12 2.19 -1.87
N TRP A 60 -10.34 3.48 -1.99
CA TRP A 60 -10.43 4.40 -0.87
C TRP A 60 -11.88 4.87 -0.82
N ASP A 61 -12.46 4.82 0.37
CA ASP A 61 -13.81 5.23 0.65
C ASP A 61 -13.70 6.23 1.80
N GLU A 62 -13.55 7.51 1.46
CA GLU A 62 -13.18 8.58 2.41
C GLU A 62 -14.37 9.00 3.30
N GLY A 63 -15.53 8.32 3.17
CA GLY A 63 -16.80 8.79 3.71
C GLY A 63 -17.35 9.97 2.90
N GLU A 64 -18.64 10.28 3.09
CA GLU A 64 -19.19 11.57 2.64
C GLU A 64 -18.97 12.59 3.75
N GLU A 65 -18.40 13.75 3.43
CA GLU A 65 -18.51 14.93 4.29
C GLU A 65 -19.99 15.36 4.31
N PHE A 66 -20.65 15.22 5.46
CA PHE A 66 -21.98 15.78 5.69
C PHE A 66 -21.86 17.14 6.38
#